data_AF-A0A7V8WH08-F1
#
_entry.id   AF-A0A7V8WH08-F1
#
_cell.length_a   1.000
_cell.length_b   1.000
_cell.length_c   1.000
_cell.angle_alpha   90.00
_cell.angle_beta   90.00
_cell.angle_gamma   90.00
#
_symmetry.space_group_name_H-M   'P 1'
#
loop_
_entity.id
_entity.type
_entity.pdbx_description
1 polymer ?
#
loop_
_entity_poly.entity_id
_entity_poly.type
_entity_poly.pdbx_seq_one_letter_code
_entity_poly.pdbx_strand_id
1 'polypeptide(L)'
;MTIARFLVAAGLVVACFAQPALAQLRTELVTDGLSLPVAFVQDPSQANVQVVVQQGGRVRVIQNGVLLNQDFLNLTSQIVTGGERGLLGLAFAPDYATSGRVYVNFTNPSGHTVIARFLRHATDPLRAEPATRFDLVWPGGLAHIVQPFENHNGGHLMFGPDGYLYVGLGD
;
A
#
# COMPACT_ATOMS: atom_id res chain seq x y z
N MET A 1 -81.13 -4.74 -36.42
CA MET A 1 -80.22 -3.57 -36.50
C MET A 1 -79.61 -3.39 -35.12
N THR A 2 -78.49 -4.05 -34.81
CA THR A 2 -77.89 -3.92 -33.46
C THR A 2 -76.37 -4.19 -33.49
N ILE A 3 -75.65 -3.10 -33.76
CA ILE A 3 -74.37 -2.61 -33.22
C ILE A 3 -73.36 -3.67 -32.72
N ALA A 4 -72.30 -3.86 -33.51
CA ALA A 4 -71.06 -4.50 -33.08
C ALA A 4 -70.28 -3.58 -32.12
N ARG A 5 -69.88 -4.11 -30.96
CA ARG A 5 -69.02 -3.42 -29.99
C ARG A 5 -67.55 -3.64 -30.36
N PHE A 6 -66.84 -2.57 -30.73
CA PHE A 6 -65.39 -2.58 -30.85
C PHE A 6 -64.76 -2.33 -29.47
N LEU A 7 -64.00 -3.29 -28.97
CA LEU A 7 -63.11 -3.12 -27.83
C LEU A 7 -61.84 -2.43 -28.33
N VAL A 8 -61.63 -1.17 -27.93
CA VAL A 8 -60.34 -0.48 -28.11
C VAL A 8 -59.47 -0.84 -26.91
N ALA A 9 -58.49 -1.72 -27.12
CA ALA A 9 -57.44 -1.95 -26.13
C ALA A 9 -56.43 -0.80 -26.20
N ALA A 10 -56.44 0.08 -25.20
CA ALA A 10 -55.40 1.08 -25.02
C ALA A 10 -54.13 0.39 -24.48
N GLY A 11 -53.17 0.11 -25.37
CA GLY A 11 -51.87 -0.39 -24.98
C GLY A 11 -51.07 0.68 -24.26
N LEU A 12 -50.77 0.47 -22.97
CA LEU A 12 -49.84 1.32 -22.22
C LEU A 12 -48.42 1.01 -22.71
N VAL A 13 -47.84 1.88 -23.53
CA VAL A 13 -46.43 1.79 -23.91
C VAL A 13 -45.60 2.35 -22.77
N VAL A 14 -45.05 1.46 -21.94
CA VAL A 14 -44.00 1.83 -20.98
C VAL A 14 -42.70 1.98 -21.77
N ALA A 15 -42.33 3.22 -22.07
CA ALA A 15 -41.02 3.53 -22.61
C ALA A 15 -39.98 3.43 -21.48
N CYS A 16 -39.29 2.29 -21.39
CA CYS A 16 -38.06 2.18 -20.61
C CYS A 16 -36.96 2.95 -21.34
N PHE A 17 -36.73 4.20 -20.94
CA PHE A 17 -35.53 4.92 -21.35
C PHE A 17 -34.35 4.33 -20.58
N ALA A 18 -33.37 3.78 -21.29
CA ALA A 18 -32.09 3.44 -20.69
C ALA A 18 -31.45 4.73 -20.19
N GLN A 19 -31.44 4.95 -18.88
CA GLN A 19 -30.62 6.02 -18.32
C GLN A 19 -29.15 5.65 -18.58
N PRO A 20 -28.33 6.57 -19.11
CA PRO A 20 -26.90 6.34 -19.15
C PRO A 20 -26.44 6.15 -17.71
N ALA A 21 -26.03 4.93 -17.37
CA ALA A 21 -25.34 4.67 -16.13
C ALA A 21 -23.96 5.31 -16.25
N LEU A 22 -23.89 6.62 -15.98
CA LEU A 22 -22.63 7.25 -15.67
C LEU A 22 -22.22 6.68 -14.31
N ALA A 23 -21.42 5.62 -14.33
CA ALA A 23 -20.76 5.12 -13.14
C ALA A 23 -19.82 6.24 -12.64
N GLN A 24 -20.36 7.14 -11.83
CA GLN A 24 -19.61 8.24 -11.26
C GLN A 24 -18.82 7.68 -10.08
N LEU A 25 -17.49 7.73 -10.19
CA LEU A 25 -16.61 7.41 -9.08
C LEU A 25 -16.98 8.29 -7.89
N ARG A 26 -17.14 7.67 -6.73
CA ARG A 26 -17.34 8.35 -5.46
C ARG A 26 -16.21 7.94 -4.53
N THR A 27 -15.75 8.90 -3.74
CA THR A 27 -14.80 8.62 -2.65
C THR A 27 -15.59 8.28 -1.40
N GLU A 28 -15.18 7.22 -0.72
CA GLU A 28 -15.63 6.89 0.62
C GLU A 28 -14.43 6.98 1.56
N LEU A 29 -14.63 7.58 2.73
CA LEU A 29 -13.60 7.59 3.76
C LEU A 29 -13.50 6.19 4.36
N VAL A 30 -12.40 5.50 4.10
CA VAL A 30 -12.13 4.21 4.74
C VAL A 30 -11.58 4.41 6.15
N THR A 31 -10.57 5.27 6.31
CA THR A 31 -9.95 5.55 7.61
C THR A 31 -9.28 6.93 7.63
N ASP A 32 -9.02 7.46 8.82
CA ASP A 32 -8.30 8.71 9.06
C ASP A 32 -7.17 8.53 10.11
N GLY A 33 -6.58 9.62 10.63
CA GLY A 33 -5.56 9.54 11.69
C GLY A 33 -4.15 9.16 11.22
N LEU A 34 -3.92 9.11 9.91
CA LEU A 34 -2.61 8.92 9.29
C LEU A 34 -1.87 10.26 9.19
N SER A 35 -0.53 10.23 9.26
CA SER A 35 0.31 11.42 9.08
C SER A 35 1.34 11.19 7.95
N LEU A 36 1.28 12.03 6.92
CA LEU A 36 2.12 11.92 5.71
C LEU A 36 2.17 10.49 5.13
N PRO A 37 1.02 9.88 4.76
CA PRO A 37 1.01 8.56 4.12
C PRO A 37 1.62 8.65 2.72
N VAL A 38 2.54 7.75 2.40
CA VAL A 38 3.28 7.70 1.11
C VAL A 38 3.11 6.39 0.35
N ALA A 39 2.63 5.33 1.01
CA ALA A 39 2.25 4.09 0.34
C ALA A 39 1.11 3.38 1.09
N PHE A 40 0.29 2.64 0.34
CA PHE A 40 -0.77 1.76 0.84
C PHE A 40 -0.58 0.39 0.19
N VAL A 41 -0.44 -0.66 1.00
CA VAL A 41 -0.09 -2.00 0.52
C VAL A 41 -1.01 -3.03 1.16
N GLN A 42 -1.65 -3.85 0.34
CA GLN A 42 -2.49 -4.96 0.79
C GLN A 42 -1.62 -6.09 1.35
N ASP A 43 -1.95 -6.64 2.52
CA ASP A 43 -1.37 -7.90 2.99
C ASP A 43 -1.81 -9.03 2.03
N PRO A 44 -0.87 -9.75 1.38
CA PRO A 44 -1.21 -10.78 0.40
C PRO A 44 -1.78 -12.05 1.04
N SER A 45 -1.64 -12.22 2.36
CA SER A 45 -2.17 -13.35 3.12
C SER A 45 -3.51 -13.05 3.82
N GLN A 46 -3.89 -11.77 3.95
CA GLN A 46 -5.10 -11.35 4.64
C GLN A 46 -5.79 -10.21 3.88
N ALA A 47 -6.86 -10.52 3.15
CA ALA A 47 -7.56 -9.57 2.29
C ALA A 47 -8.17 -8.36 3.02
N ASN A 48 -8.39 -8.47 4.34
CA ASN A 48 -8.93 -7.41 5.16
C ASN A 48 -7.86 -6.58 5.89
N VAL A 49 -6.57 -6.85 5.66
CA VAL A 49 -5.45 -6.16 6.30
C VAL A 49 -4.66 -5.38 5.26
N GLN A 50 -4.45 -4.11 5.51
CA GLN A 50 -3.56 -3.26 4.72
C GLN A 50 -2.58 -2.56 5.62
N VAL A 51 -1.41 -2.23 5.06
CA VAL A 51 -0.43 -1.42 5.74
C VAL A 51 -0.25 -0.09 5.04
N VAL A 52 -0.10 0.96 5.84
CA VAL A 52 0.15 2.32 5.34
C VAL A 52 1.52 2.76 5.78
N VAL A 53 2.36 3.10 4.82
CA VAL A 53 3.69 3.65 5.06
C VAL A 53 3.54 5.14 5.32
N GLN A 54 3.97 5.59 6.50
CA GLN A 54 4.07 7.02 6.83
C GLN A 54 5.52 7.48 6.71
N GLN A 55 5.74 8.60 6.02
CA GLN A 55 7.08 9.17 5.77
C GLN A 55 7.92 9.30 7.05
N GLY A 56 7.25 9.61 8.18
CA GLY A 56 7.86 9.71 9.51
C GLY A 56 8.44 8.42 10.10
N GLY A 57 8.36 7.28 9.42
CA GLY A 57 9.01 6.03 9.84
C GLY A 57 8.09 5.01 10.48
N ARG A 58 6.77 5.20 10.44
CA ARG A 58 5.81 4.21 10.93
C ARG A 58 5.12 3.51 9.76
N VAL A 59 4.96 2.21 9.87
CA VAL A 59 4.04 1.43 9.04
C VAL A 59 2.83 1.14 9.90
N ARG A 60 1.67 1.71 9.55
CA ARG A 60 0.41 1.51 10.27
C ARG A 60 -0.35 0.33 9.72
N VAL A 61 -1.21 -0.27 10.55
CA VAL A 61 -2.10 -1.36 10.15
C VAL A 61 -3.53 -0.83 10.07
N ILE A 62 -4.19 -1.11 8.96
CA ILE A 62 -5.64 -1.00 8.80
C ILE A 62 -6.17 -2.42 8.75
N GLN A 63 -7.18 -2.74 9.57
CA GLN A 63 -7.87 -4.01 9.53
C GLN A 63 -9.38 -3.77 9.48
N ASN A 64 -10.06 -4.35 8.49
CA ASN A 64 -11.49 -4.15 8.26
C ASN A 64 -11.87 -2.64 8.16
N GLY A 65 -11.02 -1.83 7.53
CA GLY A 65 -11.21 -0.38 7.42
C GLY A 65 -10.85 0.43 8.68
N VAL A 66 -10.49 -0.22 9.79
CA VAL A 66 -10.13 0.46 11.04
C VAL A 66 -8.63 0.59 11.18
N LEU A 67 -8.13 1.82 11.38
CA LEU A 67 -6.74 2.08 11.75
C LEU A 67 -6.47 1.56 13.17
N LEU A 68 -5.49 0.67 13.30
CA LEU A 68 -5.11 0.11 14.60
C LEU A 68 -4.13 1.01 15.36
N ASN A 69 -4.13 0.88 16.69
CA ASN A 69 -3.20 1.59 17.56
C ASN A 69 -1.76 1.05 17.45
N GLN A 70 -1.60 -0.24 17.13
CA GLN A 70 -0.30 -0.84 16.93
C GLN A 70 0.26 -0.52 15.54
N ASP A 71 1.57 -0.30 15.47
CA ASP A 71 2.29 -0.21 14.20
C ASP A 71 2.65 -1.63 13.73
N PHE A 72 2.61 -1.86 12.42
CA PHE A 72 3.22 -3.03 11.80
C PHE A 72 4.74 -3.00 12.00
N LEU A 73 5.35 -1.82 11.81
CA LEU A 73 6.78 -1.58 11.98
C LEU A 73 7.01 -0.11 12.37
N ASN A 74 7.96 0.15 13.26
CA ASN A 74 8.34 1.49 13.67
C ASN A 74 9.87 1.67 13.57
N LEU A 75 10.30 2.56 12.68
CA LEU A 75 11.68 2.92 12.40
C LEU A 75 12.00 4.38 12.76
N THR A 76 11.14 5.07 13.50
CA THR A 76 11.29 6.50 13.82
C THR A 76 12.65 6.88 14.42
N SER A 77 13.28 5.99 15.18
CA SER A 77 14.62 6.19 15.77
C SER A 77 15.79 5.79 14.88
N GLN A 78 15.52 5.27 13.68
CA GLN A 78 16.51 4.65 12.79
C GLN A 78 16.62 5.36 11.44
N ILE A 79 15.88 6.46 11.25
CA ILE A 79 15.78 7.18 9.98
C ILE A 79 15.98 8.68 10.16
N VAL A 80 16.25 9.37 9.05
CA VAL A 80 16.10 10.82 8.95
C VAL A 80 14.89 11.15 8.06
N THR A 81 14.27 12.30 8.31
CA THR A 81 13.12 12.79 7.52
C THR A 81 13.38 14.22 7.07
N GLY A 82 12.58 14.70 6.12
CA GLY A 82 12.66 16.06 5.57
C GLY A 82 13.01 16.06 4.09
N GLY A 83 12.37 16.95 3.33
CA GLY A 83 12.32 16.84 1.88
C GLY A 83 11.59 15.55 1.48
N GLU A 84 12.21 14.77 0.60
CA GLU A 84 11.69 13.46 0.20
C GLU A 84 12.23 12.32 1.07
N ARG A 85 13.10 12.61 2.05
CA ARG A 85 13.64 11.59 2.95
C ARG A 85 12.60 11.07 3.93
N GLY A 86 12.74 9.81 4.30
CA GLY A 86 11.92 9.16 5.30
C GLY A 86 11.78 7.67 5.03
N LEU A 87 10.69 7.07 5.49
CA LEU A 87 10.27 5.74 5.07
C LEU A 87 9.33 5.88 3.86
N LEU A 88 9.73 5.32 2.72
CA LEU A 88 9.14 5.66 1.41
C LEU A 88 8.45 4.51 0.69
N GLY A 89 8.84 3.27 0.99
CA GLY A 89 8.28 2.11 0.31
C GLY A 89 8.20 0.88 1.19
N LEU A 90 7.27 0.00 0.84
CA LEU A 90 7.12 -1.32 1.43
C LEU A 90 6.65 -2.31 0.37
N ALA A 91 7.22 -3.50 0.36
CA ALA A 91 6.72 -4.63 -0.43
C ALA A 91 6.72 -5.91 0.40
N PHE A 92 5.60 -6.63 0.41
CA PHE A 92 5.58 -8.01 0.88
C PHE A 92 6.22 -8.92 -0.18
N ALA A 93 6.98 -9.92 0.26
CA ALA A 93 7.51 -10.93 -0.64
C ALA A 93 6.36 -11.74 -1.30
N PRO A 94 6.54 -12.27 -2.51
CA PRO A 94 5.53 -13.11 -3.16
C PRO A 94 5.17 -14.35 -2.32
N ASP A 95 6.11 -14.85 -1.52
CA ASP A 95 5.94 -15.97 -0.60
C ASP A 95 5.64 -15.54 0.85
N TYR A 96 5.17 -14.30 1.09
CA TYR A 96 4.96 -13.74 2.44
C TYR A 96 4.14 -14.64 3.36
N ALA A 97 3.15 -15.37 2.82
CA ALA A 97 2.34 -16.30 3.61
C ALA A 97 3.19 -17.35 4.35
N THR A 98 4.25 -17.84 3.72
CA THR A 98 5.16 -18.86 4.28
C THR A 98 6.46 -18.26 4.83
N SER A 99 7.07 -17.31 4.12
CA SER A 99 8.36 -16.74 4.49
C SER A 99 8.27 -15.61 5.52
N GLY A 100 7.11 -14.94 5.59
CA GLY A 100 6.92 -13.73 6.40
C GLY A 100 7.80 -12.55 5.96
N ARG A 101 8.46 -12.61 4.80
CA ARG A 101 9.42 -11.56 4.38
C ARG A 101 8.72 -10.30 3.90
N VAL A 102 9.09 -9.17 4.48
CA VAL A 102 8.67 -7.83 4.07
C VAL A 102 9.90 -6.95 3.87
N TYR A 103 9.86 -6.08 2.87
CA TYR A 103 10.96 -5.21 2.48
C TYR A 103 10.50 -3.76 2.62
N VAL A 104 11.40 -2.90 3.10
CA VAL A 104 11.15 -1.46 3.24
C VAL A 104 12.28 -0.65 2.60
N ASN A 105 11.93 0.53 2.09
CA ASN A 105 12.87 1.53 1.57
C ASN A 105 12.81 2.76 2.48
N PHE A 106 13.93 3.12 3.09
CA PHE A 106 14.00 4.31 3.95
C PHE A 106 15.34 5.03 3.87
N THR A 107 15.37 6.28 4.34
CA THR A 107 16.59 7.07 4.46
C THR A 107 17.22 6.91 5.85
N ASN A 108 18.44 6.40 5.93
CA ASN A 108 19.16 6.25 7.20
C ASN A 108 19.62 7.61 7.78
N PRO A 109 20.15 7.67 9.02
CA PRO A 109 20.56 8.93 9.64
C PRO A 109 21.67 9.68 8.91
N SER A 110 22.44 9.00 8.05
CA SER A 110 23.45 9.62 7.19
C SER A 110 22.88 10.16 5.87
N GLY A 111 21.56 10.08 5.66
CA GLY A 111 20.90 10.58 4.46
C GLY A 111 20.88 9.61 3.28
N HIS A 112 21.25 8.33 3.47
CA HIS A 112 21.35 7.36 2.38
C HIS A 112 20.16 6.40 2.32
N THR A 113 19.82 5.93 1.13
CA THR A 113 18.75 4.95 0.91
C THR A 113 19.18 3.58 1.43
N VAL A 114 18.33 2.95 2.24
CA VAL A 114 18.49 1.57 2.72
C VAL A 114 17.28 0.77 2.30
N ILE A 115 17.54 -0.40 1.71
CA ILE A 115 16.52 -1.43 1.50
C ILE A 115 16.75 -2.51 2.56
N ALA A 116 15.78 -2.72 3.44
CA ALA A 116 15.88 -3.70 4.52
C ALA A 116 14.76 -4.72 4.45
N ARG A 117 15.10 -5.97 4.71
CA ARG A 117 14.15 -7.07 4.92
C ARG A 117 13.88 -7.24 6.41
N PHE A 118 12.63 -7.47 6.76
CA PHE A 118 12.18 -7.95 8.07
C PHE A 118 11.37 -9.24 7.88
N LEU A 119 11.19 -9.99 8.96
CA LEU A 119 10.26 -11.10 9.03
C LEU A 119 9.01 -10.68 9.81
N ARG A 120 7.86 -11.24 9.45
CA ARG A 120 6.63 -11.19 10.24
C ARG A 120 6.89 -11.77 11.64
N HIS A 121 6.30 -11.15 12.65
CA HIS A 121 6.39 -11.61 14.03
C HIS A 121 5.73 -13.00 14.15
N ALA A 122 6.37 -13.90 14.92
CA ALA A 122 6.02 -15.32 14.93
C ALA A 122 4.60 -15.60 15.45
N THR A 123 4.10 -14.77 16.37
CA THR A 123 2.78 -14.95 17.02
C THR A 123 1.82 -13.80 16.77
N ASP A 124 2.25 -12.74 16.07
CA ASP A 124 1.40 -11.59 15.73
C ASP A 124 1.57 -11.27 14.25
N PRO A 125 0.66 -11.75 13.38
CA PRO A 125 0.81 -11.56 11.94
C PRO A 125 0.64 -10.10 11.50
N LEU A 126 0.12 -9.22 12.36
CA LEU A 126 -0.06 -7.80 12.09
C LEU A 126 1.17 -6.97 12.45
N ARG A 127 2.32 -7.61 12.67
CA ARG A 127 3.56 -6.97 13.07
C ARG A 127 4.78 -7.59 12.38
N ALA A 128 5.75 -6.77 12.02
CA ALA A 128 7.10 -7.20 11.67
C ALA A 128 7.99 -7.27 12.92
N GLU A 129 8.92 -8.21 12.96
CA GLU A 129 9.89 -8.38 14.05
C GLU A 129 11.15 -7.53 13.80
N PRO A 130 11.35 -6.40 14.51
CA PRO A 130 12.50 -5.52 14.27
C PRO A 130 13.85 -6.21 14.45
N ALA A 131 13.94 -7.22 15.33
CA ALA A 131 15.18 -7.96 15.58
C ALA A 131 15.65 -8.77 14.36
N THR A 132 14.78 -8.99 13.35
CA THR A 132 15.10 -9.76 12.15
C THR A 132 15.61 -8.90 10.98
N ARG A 133 15.85 -7.61 11.22
CA ARG A 133 16.35 -6.66 10.23
C ARG A 133 17.57 -7.22 9.49
N PHE A 134 17.49 -7.20 8.18
CA PHE A 134 18.60 -7.52 7.28
C PHE A 134 18.66 -6.47 6.16
N ASP A 135 19.68 -5.64 6.17
CA ASP A 135 19.89 -4.63 5.13
C ASP A 135 20.50 -5.30 3.90
N LEU A 136 19.94 -5.01 2.72
CA LEU A 136 20.45 -5.52 1.46
C LEU A 136 21.81 -4.88 1.17
N VAL A 137 22.74 -5.70 0.66
CA VAL A 137 24.12 -5.30 0.38
C VAL A 137 24.30 -5.14 -1.11
N TRP A 138 24.86 -4.00 -1.52
CA TRP A 138 25.12 -3.63 -2.91
C TRP A 138 26.53 -4.01 -3.35
N PRO A 139 26.81 -4.04 -4.67
CA PRO A 139 28.17 -4.11 -5.18
C PRO A 139 29.06 -3.06 -4.48
N GLY A 140 30.19 -3.49 -3.91
CA GLY A 140 31.04 -2.66 -3.06
C GLY A 140 30.86 -2.88 -1.55
N GLY A 141 29.90 -3.71 -1.13
CA GLY A 141 29.74 -4.16 0.26
C GLY A 141 28.97 -3.19 1.16
N LEU A 142 28.41 -2.12 0.60
CA LEU A 142 27.60 -1.16 1.35
C LEU A 142 26.17 -1.69 1.54
N ALA A 143 25.67 -1.56 2.77
CA ALA A 143 24.27 -1.86 3.12
C ALA A 143 23.31 -0.68 2.81
N HIS A 144 23.74 0.26 1.97
CA HIS A 144 22.98 1.44 1.56
C HIS A 144 23.41 1.91 0.17
N ILE A 145 22.56 2.73 -0.44
CA ILE A 145 22.83 3.43 -1.70
C ILE A 145 23.06 4.89 -1.35
N VAL A 146 24.22 5.41 -1.73
CA VAL A 146 24.59 6.80 -1.46
C VAL A 146 23.61 7.72 -2.20
N GLN A 147 23.05 8.67 -1.47
CA GLN A 147 22.19 9.73 -1.99
C GLN A 147 22.94 11.05 -1.86
N PRO A 148 23.13 11.81 -2.95
CA PRO A 148 23.84 13.09 -2.91
C PRO A 148 22.97 14.23 -2.36
N PHE A 149 21.64 14.11 -2.44
CA PHE A 149 20.69 15.15 -2.06
C PHE A 149 19.47 14.61 -1.31
N GLU A 150 18.69 15.52 -0.72
CA GLU A 150 17.51 15.22 0.10
C GLU A 150 16.21 15.07 -0.72
N ASN A 151 16.32 15.14 -2.04
CA ASN A 151 15.24 15.09 -3.03
C ASN A 151 15.61 14.11 -4.15
N HIS A 152 14.61 13.78 -4.97
CA HIS A 152 14.68 12.76 -6.02
C HIS A 152 15.08 11.38 -5.46
N ASN A 153 14.58 11.03 -4.28
CA ASN A 153 14.98 9.78 -3.63
C ASN A 153 14.27 8.54 -4.20
N GLY A 154 13.18 8.73 -4.95
CA GLY A 154 12.32 7.63 -5.40
C GLY A 154 11.61 7.00 -4.20
N GLY A 155 11.68 5.67 -4.06
CA GLY A 155 11.18 5.00 -2.85
C GLY A 155 10.36 3.75 -3.10
N HIS A 156 9.75 3.63 -4.29
CA HIS A 156 8.81 2.54 -4.57
C HIS A 156 9.51 1.18 -4.56
N LEU A 157 8.83 0.19 -3.97
CA LEU A 157 9.24 -1.21 -3.95
C LEU A 157 8.12 -2.07 -4.51
N MET A 158 8.45 -2.98 -5.42
CA MET A 158 7.49 -3.95 -5.94
C MET A 158 8.21 -5.22 -6.37
N PHE A 159 7.59 -6.38 -6.12
CA PHE A 159 8.02 -7.61 -6.74
C PHE A 159 7.39 -7.76 -8.12
N GLY A 160 8.21 -8.07 -9.12
CA GLY A 160 7.75 -8.41 -10.45
C GLY A 160 7.23 -9.85 -10.53
N PRO A 161 6.52 -10.21 -11.63
CA PRO A 161 6.06 -11.58 -11.87
C PRO A 161 7.21 -12.59 -12.07
N ASP A 162 8.42 -12.09 -12.32
CA ASP A 162 9.68 -12.82 -12.42
C ASP A 162 10.31 -13.13 -11.04
N GLY A 163 9.73 -12.63 -9.95
CA GLY A 163 10.19 -12.86 -8.59
C GLY A 163 11.32 -11.92 -8.14
N TYR A 164 11.73 -10.94 -8.94
CA TYR A 164 12.72 -9.96 -8.55
C TYR A 164 12.07 -8.80 -7.78
N LEU A 165 12.80 -8.27 -6.79
CA LEU A 165 12.44 -7.01 -6.13
C LEU A 165 12.95 -5.84 -6.99
N TYR A 166 12.03 -5.04 -7.48
CA TYR A 166 12.31 -3.79 -8.19
C TYR A 166 12.33 -2.64 -7.19
N VAL A 167 13.41 -1.86 -7.24
CA VAL A 167 13.66 -0.70 -6.37
C VAL A 167 13.66 0.54 -7.25
N GLY A 168 12.64 1.39 -7.12
CA GLY A 168 12.60 2.68 -7.81
C GLY A 168 13.46 3.71 -7.07
N LEU A 169 14.51 4.19 -7.73
CA LEU A 169 15.33 5.32 -7.26
C LEU A 169 15.18 6.51 -8.21
N GLY A 170 15.33 7.72 -7.68
CA GLY A 170 15.56 8.90 -8.51
C GLY A 170 17.05 9.15 -8.75
N ASP A 171 17.34 10.30 -9.36
CA ASP A 171 18.63 10.69 -9.94
C ASP A 171 19.52 11.53 -9.01
#